data_AF-A0A833FSW8-F1
#
_entry.id   AF-A0A833FSW8-F1
#
_cell.length_a   1.000
_cell.length_b   1.000
_cell.length_c   1.000
_cell.angle_alpha   90.00
_cell.angle_beta   90.00
_cell.angle_gamma   90.00
#
_symmetry.space_group_name_H-M   'P 1'
#
loop_
_entity.id
_entity.type
_entity.pdbx_description
1 polymer ?
#
loop_
_entity_poly.entity_id
_entity_poly.type
_entity_poly.pdbx_seq_one_letter_code
_entity_poly.pdbx_strand_id
1 'polypeptide(L)'
;MKASSVLPLLQKSLKGKFILFYGSDTSLSAMRIELFRRLAQQNQSMDFKSTNLQDLHDDDSSLSLFEETPKQGFKLLEKSSDKDVVAFLKSDLFLDYSHTILYEAPNLRKGAALLTFAETSPNCIAIANYDPSLDELKQICASILDQSHTSYDPHLLNHLANYFVDAPSSIFLEMEKLTLLASPGENLTIENVQEIFREHHKGLTDEILVWLTDANHNALTEFAQHEFNDLQNVIFCARTLQRHFLSLIELKSYADKGIAISSALAKLSQKPFFQTAKIYERILPRWSHQQLIHGLNKSLDLEKFGKSSMSPLQAILVQTLLSSAIVKIKGSAL
;
A
#
# COMPACT_ATOMS: atom_id res chain seq x y z
N MET A 1 -20.39 -0.60 -15.66
CA MET A 1 -20.72 -0.46 -14.20
C MET A 1 -19.48 0.05 -13.43
N LYS A 2 -19.65 0.92 -12.44
CA LYS A 2 -18.54 1.42 -11.60
C LYS A 2 -18.47 0.70 -10.25
N ALA A 3 -17.30 0.21 -9.87
CA ALA A 3 -17.07 -0.43 -8.58
C ALA A 3 -15.82 0.15 -7.89
N SER A 4 -15.85 0.19 -6.56
CA SER A 4 -14.72 0.63 -5.73
C SER A 4 -13.90 -0.53 -5.16
N SER A 5 -14.44 -1.75 -5.17
CA SER A 5 -13.80 -2.97 -4.66
C SER A 5 -14.05 -4.15 -5.59
N VAL A 6 -13.10 -5.08 -5.60
CA VAL A 6 -13.14 -6.30 -6.41
C VAL A 6 -13.84 -7.44 -5.67
N LEU A 7 -13.85 -7.43 -4.33
CA LEU A 7 -14.37 -8.53 -3.51
C LEU A 7 -15.83 -8.92 -3.82
N PRO A 8 -16.77 -7.96 -4.02
CA PRO A 8 -18.14 -8.32 -4.39
C PRO A 8 -18.26 -9.01 -5.75
N LEU A 9 -17.28 -8.81 -6.63
CA LEU A 9 -17.21 -9.43 -7.96
C LEU A 9 -16.67 -10.85 -7.89
N LEU A 10 -15.78 -11.14 -6.93
CA LEU A 10 -15.25 -12.49 -6.70
C LEU A 10 -16.27 -13.39 -5.99
N GLN A 11 -17.14 -12.81 -5.15
CA GLN A 11 -18.15 -13.55 -4.37
C GLN A 11 -19.45 -13.86 -5.14
N LYS A 12 -19.73 -13.15 -6.23
CA LYS A 12 -20.92 -13.36 -7.08
C LYS A 12 -20.47 -13.88 -8.44
N SER A 13 -21.33 -14.62 -9.15
CA SER A 13 -21.03 -15.02 -10.54
C SER A 13 -20.69 -13.77 -11.36
N LEU A 14 -19.46 -13.65 -11.85
CA LEU A 14 -18.98 -12.52 -12.64
C LEU A 14 -19.92 -12.27 -13.82
N LYS A 15 -20.59 -11.12 -13.81
CA LYS A 15 -21.47 -10.70 -14.92
C LYS A 15 -20.75 -9.85 -15.98
N GLY A 16 -19.53 -9.39 -15.70
CA GLY A 16 -18.75 -8.56 -16.62
C GLY A 16 -17.75 -9.40 -17.42
N LYS A 17 -17.77 -9.27 -18.75
CA LYS A 17 -16.78 -9.86 -19.68
C LYS A 17 -15.50 -9.03 -19.78
N PHE A 18 -15.52 -7.77 -19.36
CA PHE A 18 -14.35 -6.89 -19.33
C PHE A 18 -14.26 -6.14 -18.00
N ILE A 19 -13.08 -6.16 -17.39
CA ILE A 19 -12.77 -5.46 -16.15
C ILE A 19 -11.61 -4.51 -16.41
N LEU A 20 -11.89 -3.22 -16.27
CA LEU A 20 -10.93 -2.13 -16.38
C LEU A 20 -10.44 -1.73 -14.99
N PHE A 21 -9.14 -1.83 -14.77
CA PHE A 21 -8.44 -1.25 -13.63
C PHE A 21 -7.83 0.08 -14.05
N TYR A 22 -8.28 1.18 -13.44
CA TYR A 22 -7.78 2.52 -13.75
C TYR A 22 -7.44 3.29 -12.49
N GLY A 23 -6.36 4.07 -12.53
CA GLY A 23 -5.92 4.86 -11.38
C GLY A 23 -4.43 5.16 -11.40
N SER A 24 -3.96 5.86 -10.38
CA SER A 24 -2.55 6.19 -10.18
C SER A 24 -1.82 5.13 -9.36
N ASP A 25 -2.54 4.32 -8.57
CA ASP A 25 -1.95 3.31 -7.71
C ASP A 25 -1.82 1.97 -8.44
N THR A 26 -0.61 1.69 -8.93
CA THR A 26 -0.24 0.43 -9.59
C THR A 26 -0.04 -0.73 -8.62
N SER A 27 0.16 -0.45 -7.34
CA SER A 27 0.29 -1.52 -6.34
C SER A 27 -1.07 -2.11 -6.02
N LEU A 28 -2.11 -1.28 -5.98
CA LEU A 28 -3.49 -1.68 -5.80
C LEU A 28 -4.05 -2.42 -7.02
N SER A 29 -3.70 -2.01 -8.26
CA SER A 29 -4.04 -2.78 -9.46
C SER A 29 -3.42 -4.17 -9.43
N ALA A 30 -2.13 -4.27 -9.11
CA ALA A 30 -1.40 -5.53 -9.03
C ALA A 30 -2.03 -6.47 -7.99
N MET A 31 -2.34 -5.96 -6.79
CA MET A 31 -3.03 -6.74 -5.76
C MET A 31 -4.36 -7.30 -6.27
N ARG A 32 -5.15 -6.47 -6.94
CA ARG A 32 -6.48 -6.85 -7.45
C ARG A 32 -6.40 -7.87 -8.58
N ILE A 33 -5.44 -7.75 -9.48
CA ILE A 33 -5.19 -8.74 -10.54
C ILE A 33 -4.75 -10.07 -9.93
N GLU A 34 -3.90 -10.04 -8.90
CA GLU A 34 -3.45 -11.24 -8.21
C GLU A 34 -4.60 -12.00 -7.51
N LEU A 35 -5.63 -11.30 -7.01
CA LEU A 35 -6.85 -11.97 -6.53
C LEU A 35 -7.52 -12.83 -7.61
N PHE A 36 -7.62 -12.33 -8.84
CA PHE A 36 -8.19 -13.08 -9.96
C PHE A 36 -7.31 -14.29 -10.33
N ARG A 37 -5.99 -14.11 -10.31
CA ARG A 37 -5.04 -15.20 -10.56
C ARG A 37 -5.19 -16.32 -9.52
N ARG A 38 -5.24 -15.99 -8.24
CA ARG A 38 -5.42 -16.98 -7.16
C ARG A 38 -6.79 -17.66 -7.24
N LEU A 39 -7.84 -16.93 -7.60
CA LEU A 39 -9.16 -17.51 -7.82
C LEU A 39 -9.17 -18.52 -8.98
N ALA A 40 -8.45 -18.25 -10.07
CA ALA A 40 -8.28 -19.22 -11.15
C ALA A 40 -7.50 -20.46 -10.69
N GLN A 41 -6.40 -20.29 -9.93
CA GLN A 41 -5.61 -21.40 -9.40
C GLN A 41 -6.42 -22.33 -8.47
N GLN A 42 -7.36 -21.79 -7.69
CA GLN A 42 -8.23 -22.58 -6.82
C GLN A 42 -9.30 -23.37 -7.59
N ASN A 43 -9.63 -22.97 -8.81
CA ASN A 43 -10.68 -23.57 -9.62
C ASN A 43 -10.07 -24.24 -10.86
N GLN A 44 -9.94 -25.57 -10.87
CA GLN A 44 -9.32 -26.33 -11.98
C GLN A 44 -9.99 -26.09 -13.36
N SER A 45 -11.23 -25.63 -13.38
CA SER A 45 -11.97 -25.28 -14.60
C SER A 45 -11.67 -23.86 -15.12
N MET A 46 -10.93 -23.04 -14.37
CA MET A 46 -10.58 -21.68 -14.73
C MET A 46 -9.10 -21.52 -15.09
N ASP A 47 -8.86 -20.82 -16.19
CA ASP A 47 -7.50 -20.49 -16.64
C ASP A 47 -7.18 -19.01 -16.38
N PHE A 48 -5.90 -18.70 -16.16
CA PHE A 48 -5.40 -17.32 -16.10
C PHE A 48 -4.19 -17.19 -17.03
N LYS A 49 -4.33 -16.38 -18.08
CA LYS A 49 -3.27 -16.14 -19.07
C LYS A 49 -3.04 -14.67 -19.32
N SER A 50 -1.81 -14.28 -19.58
CA SER A 50 -1.54 -12.98 -20.18
C SER A 50 -1.52 -13.09 -21.70
N THR A 51 -1.99 -12.05 -22.39
CA THR A 51 -2.22 -12.08 -23.84
C THR A 51 -2.15 -10.68 -24.42
N ASN A 52 -1.84 -10.56 -25.71
CA ASN A 52 -1.93 -9.30 -26.43
C ASN A 52 -3.26 -9.18 -27.17
N LEU A 53 -3.57 -7.97 -27.64
CA LEU A 53 -4.79 -7.72 -28.41
C LEU A 53 -4.87 -8.56 -29.70
N GLN A 54 -3.73 -8.82 -30.34
CA GLN A 54 -3.67 -9.63 -31.57
C GLN A 54 -4.02 -11.09 -31.27
N ASP A 55 -3.44 -11.65 -30.20
CA ASP A 55 -3.67 -13.04 -29.81
C ASP A 55 -5.13 -13.27 -29.35
N LEU A 56 -5.80 -12.24 -28.79
CA LEU A 56 -7.23 -12.31 -28.45
C LEU A 56 -8.12 -12.55 -29.68
N HIS A 57 -7.74 -12.01 -30.84
CA HIS A 57 -8.48 -12.21 -32.09
C HIS A 57 -8.34 -13.65 -32.61
N ASP A 58 -7.17 -14.26 -32.41
CA ASP A 58 -6.87 -15.60 -32.92
C ASP A 58 -7.39 -16.70 -31.97
N ASP A 59 -7.32 -16.50 -30.65
CA ASP A 59 -7.67 -17.52 -29.64
C ASP A 59 -9.14 -17.97 -29.67
N ASP A 60 -10.09 -17.08 -30.03
CA ASP A 60 -11.52 -17.44 -30.11
C ASP A 60 -11.83 -18.24 -31.40
N SER A 61 -10.99 -18.07 -32.42
CA SER A 61 -11.09 -18.84 -33.67
C SER A 61 -10.50 -20.25 -33.53
N SER A 62 -9.60 -20.44 -32.57
CA SER A 62 -9.04 -21.74 -32.21
C SER A 62 -9.78 -22.36 -31.03
N LEU A 63 -11.04 -22.76 -31.25
CA LEU A 63 -11.62 -23.81 -30.43
C LEU A 63 -10.69 -25.03 -30.55
N SER A 64 -9.97 -25.34 -29.47
CA SER A 64 -9.17 -26.56 -29.39
C SER A 64 -10.09 -27.73 -29.75
N LEU A 65 -9.83 -28.39 -30.87
CA LEU A 65 -10.59 -29.53 -31.41
C LEU A 65 -10.77 -30.70 -30.41
N PHE A 66 -10.08 -30.65 -29.27
CA PHE A 66 -10.06 -31.66 -28.21
C PHE A 66 -10.61 -31.15 -26.87
N GLU A 67 -11.07 -29.90 -26.76
CA GLU A 67 -11.70 -29.39 -25.54
C GLU A 67 -13.23 -29.44 -25.67
N GLU A 68 -13.88 -30.30 -24.88
CA GLU A 68 -15.34 -30.49 -24.90
C GLU A 68 -16.12 -29.27 -24.38
N THR A 69 -15.47 -28.37 -23.63
CA THR A 69 -16.03 -27.09 -23.19
C THR A 69 -14.93 -26.02 -23.15
N PRO A 70 -15.17 -24.80 -23.68
CA PRO A 70 -14.21 -23.71 -23.54
C PRO A 70 -14.00 -23.44 -22.05
N LYS A 71 -12.76 -23.55 -21.57
CA LYS A 71 -12.44 -23.19 -20.19
C LYS A 71 -12.77 -21.71 -20.01
N GLN A 72 -13.72 -21.41 -19.13
CA GLN A 72 -13.93 -20.04 -18.68
C GLN A 72 -12.68 -19.60 -17.92
N GLY A 73 -12.35 -18.31 -17.93
CA GLY A 73 -11.12 -17.89 -17.26
C GLY A 73 -10.89 -16.39 -17.38
N PHE A 74 -9.70 -15.97 -16.96
CA PHE A 74 -9.26 -14.59 -17.00
C PHE A 74 -8.12 -14.43 -17.99
N LYS A 75 -8.22 -13.43 -18.87
CA LYS A 75 -7.13 -13.02 -19.74
C LYS A 75 -6.66 -11.62 -19.38
N LEU A 76 -5.43 -11.50 -18.93
CA LEU A 76 -4.79 -10.22 -18.68
C LEU A 76 -4.27 -9.66 -20.00
N LEU A 77 -4.88 -8.56 -20.46
CA LEU A 77 -4.46 -7.89 -21.67
C LEU A 77 -3.21 -7.05 -21.42
N GLU A 78 -2.10 -7.43 -22.04
CA GLU A 78 -0.85 -6.71 -21.95
C GLU A 78 -0.82 -5.49 -22.89
N LYS A 79 -0.15 -4.44 -22.40
CA LYS A 79 0.31 -3.22 -23.11
C LYS A 79 -0.32 -3.00 -24.50
N SER A 80 -1.51 -2.43 -24.48
CA SER A 80 -2.29 -2.09 -25.67
C SER A 80 -2.68 -0.61 -25.65
N SER A 81 -2.93 -0.01 -26.81
CA SER A 81 -3.42 1.37 -26.85
C SER A 81 -4.91 1.42 -26.48
N ASP A 82 -5.31 2.40 -25.65
CA ASP A 82 -6.71 2.54 -25.22
C ASP A 82 -7.70 2.60 -26.39
N LYS A 83 -7.27 3.14 -27.54
CA LYS A 83 -8.11 3.24 -28.74
C LYS A 83 -8.37 1.87 -29.35
N ASP A 84 -7.35 1.03 -29.42
CA ASP A 84 -7.46 -0.32 -30.00
C ASP A 84 -8.30 -1.22 -29.09
N VAL A 85 -8.14 -1.07 -27.76
CA VAL A 85 -9.00 -1.75 -26.78
C VAL A 85 -10.47 -1.36 -26.97
N VAL A 86 -10.77 -0.06 -27.12
CA VAL A 86 -12.15 0.39 -27.39
C VAL A 86 -12.68 -0.15 -28.71
N ALA A 87 -11.85 -0.25 -29.75
CA ALA A 87 -12.25 -0.82 -31.03
C ALA A 87 -12.60 -2.32 -30.89
N PHE A 88 -11.76 -3.07 -30.17
CA PHE A 88 -12.03 -4.48 -29.84
C PHE A 88 -13.31 -4.65 -29.04
N LEU A 89 -13.54 -3.84 -28.00
CA LEU A 89 -14.74 -3.93 -27.16
C LEU A 89 -16.05 -3.59 -27.91
N LYS A 90 -15.96 -2.89 -29.04
CA LYS A 90 -17.10 -2.60 -29.93
C LYS A 90 -17.30 -3.66 -31.01
N SER A 91 -16.36 -4.59 -31.16
CA SER A 91 -16.47 -5.66 -32.15
C SER A 91 -17.39 -6.77 -31.67
N ASP A 92 -18.02 -7.48 -32.62
CA ASP A 92 -18.90 -8.60 -32.31
C ASP A 92 -18.16 -9.76 -31.59
N LEU A 93 -16.85 -9.89 -31.84
CA LEU A 93 -15.96 -10.86 -31.16
C LEU A 93 -16.00 -10.73 -29.63
N PHE A 94 -16.13 -9.52 -29.09
CA PHE A 94 -16.20 -9.32 -27.65
C PHE A 94 -17.49 -9.87 -27.03
N LEU A 95 -18.59 -9.85 -27.79
CA LEU A 95 -19.89 -10.33 -27.30
C LEU A 95 -19.91 -11.85 -27.17
N ASP A 96 -19.17 -12.56 -28.02
CA ASP A 96 -19.09 -14.02 -28.01
C ASP A 96 -17.92 -14.56 -27.18
N TYR A 97 -16.97 -13.69 -26.80
CA TYR A 97 -15.80 -14.08 -26.01
C TYR A 97 -16.17 -14.81 -24.71
N SER A 98 -15.56 -15.98 -24.52
CA SER A 98 -15.83 -16.90 -23.41
C SER A 98 -15.12 -16.52 -22.10
N HIS A 99 -14.03 -15.77 -22.19
CA HIS A 99 -13.21 -15.38 -21.04
C HIS A 99 -13.54 -13.96 -20.55
N THR A 100 -13.23 -13.70 -19.28
CA THR A 100 -13.24 -12.34 -18.73
C THR A 100 -11.89 -11.68 -19.00
N ILE A 101 -11.90 -10.54 -19.67
CA ILE A 101 -10.69 -9.78 -19.98
C ILE A 101 -10.41 -8.79 -18.86
N LEU A 102 -9.18 -8.81 -18.34
CA LEU A 102 -8.65 -7.88 -17.35
C LEU A 102 -7.73 -6.90 -18.08
N TYR A 103 -7.91 -5.60 -17.90
CA TYR A 103 -7.06 -4.59 -18.52
C TYR A 103 -6.66 -3.52 -17.52
N GLU A 104 -5.36 -3.23 -17.47
CA GLU A 104 -4.78 -2.20 -16.62
C GLU A 104 -4.47 -0.95 -17.45
N ALA A 105 -5.08 0.18 -17.07
CA ALA A 105 -4.89 1.47 -17.71
C ALA A 105 -4.39 2.50 -16.68
N PRO A 106 -3.08 2.53 -16.36
CA PRO A 106 -2.53 3.49 -15.42
C PRO A 106 -2.64 4.90 -16.01
N ASN A 107 -3.05 5.89 -15.20
CA ASN A 107 -3.17 7.30 -15.59
C ASN A 107 -4.29 7.64 -16.60
N LEU A 108 -5.35 6.84 -16.67
CA LEU A 108 -6.51 7.15 -17.50
C LEU A 108 -7.20 8.45 -17.03
N ARG A 109 -7.35 9.43 -17.95
CA ARG A 109 -8.00 10.71 -17.64
C ARG A 109 -9.51 10.52 -17.42
N LYS A 110 -10.09 11.34 -16.55
CA LYS A 110 -11.56 11.44 -16.42
C LYS A 110 -12.17 11.79 -17.78
N GLY A 111 -13.17 11.04 -18.21
CA GLY A 111 -13.81 11.21 -19.52
C GLY A 111 -13.06 10.59 -20.72
N ALA A 112 -12.00 9.80 -20.49
CA ALA A 112 -11.39 9.01 -21.56
C ALA A 112 -12.44 8.09 -22.22
N ALA A 113 -12.30 7.86 -23.52
CA ALA A 113 -13.25 7.04 -24.29
C ALA A 113 -13.40 5.63 -23.70
N LEU A 114 -12.30 5.02 -23.27
CA LEU A 114 -12.29 3.70 -22.64
C LEU A 114 -13.04 3.67 -21.30
N LEU A 115 -12.81 4.67 -20.44
CA LEU A 115 -13.51 4.76 -19.15
C LEU A 115 -15.02 4.94 -19.36
N THR A 116 -15.38 5.86 -20.27
CA THR A 116 -16.78 6.16 -20.58
C THR A 116 -17.49 4.94 -21.14
N PHE A 117 -16.82 4.18 -22.02
CA PHE A 117 -17.34 2.92 -22.55
C PHE A 117 -17.54 1.87 -21.45
N ALA A 118 -16.53 1.68 -20.58
CA ALA A 118 -16.61 0.69 -19.50
C ALA A 118 -17.67 1.04 -18.43
N GLU A 119 -17.92 2.33 -18.18
CA GLU A 119 -18.95 2.76 -17.25
C GLU A 119 -20.38 2.55 -17.81
N THR A 120 -20.57 2.76 -19.12
CA THR A 120 -21.89 2.69 -19.80
C THR A 120 -22.29 1.29 -20.27
N SER A 121 -21.33 0.44 -20.63
CA SER A 121 -21.61 -0.90 -21.12
C SER A 121 -22.01 -1.87 -19.99
N PRO A 122 -23.05 -2.71 -20.18
CA PRO A 122 -23.49 -3.70 -19.18
C PRO A 122 -22.48 -4.85 -19.00
N ASN A 123 -21.69 -5.15 -20.03
CA ASN A 123 -20.70 -6.24 -20.02
C ASN A 123 -19.33 -5.78 -19.50
N CYS A 124 -19.20 -4.53 -19.08
CA CYS A 124 -17.96 -3.94 -18.62
C CYS A 124 -18.05 -3.45 -17.17
N ILE A 125 -16.95 -3.59 -16.44
CA ILE A 125 -16.80 -3.12 -15.07
C ILE A 125 -15.57 -2.23 -15.01
N ALA A 126 -15.72 -1.01 -14.50
CA ALA A 126 -14.62 -0.08 -14.26
C ALA A 126 -14.34 0.02 -12.76
N ILE A 127 -13.09 -0.26 -12.38
CA ILE A 127 -12.62 -0.32 -11.00
C ILE A 127 -11.53 0.74 -10.81
N ALA A 128 -11.78 1.65 -9.87
CA ALA A 128 -10.87 2.75 -9.56
C ALA A 128 -9.80 2.32 -8.53
N ASN A 129 -8.54 2.63 -8.82
CA ASN A 129 -7.36 2.35 -8.00
C ASN A 129 -6.68 3.67 -7.59
N TYR A 130 -7.34 4.43 -6.70
CA TYR A 130 -6.79 5.68 -6.16
C TYR A 130 -6.26 5.50 -4.75
N ASP A 131 -7.08 4.92 -3.86
CA ASP A 131 -6.73 4.65 -2.47
C ASP A 131 -7.25 3.26 -2.07
N PRO A 132 -6.44 2.43 -1.42
CA PRO A 132 -6.89 1.14 -0.91
C PRO A 132 -7.88 1.34 0.24
N SER A 133 -9.00 0.61 0.20
CA SER A 133 -9.96 0.59 1.31
C SER A 133 -9.42 -0.31 2.43
N LEU A 134 -9.32 0.23 3.65
CA LEU A 134 -8.93 -0.56 4.83
C LEU A 134 -9.86 -1.76 5.04
N ASP A 135 -11.15 -1.62 4.75
CA ASP A 135 -12.10 -2.72 4.90
C ASP A 135 -11.90 -3.81 3.83
N GLU A 136 -11.51 -3.43 2.61
CA GLU A 136 -11.14 -4.39 1.57
C GLU A 136 -9.88 -5.17 1.98
N LEU A 137 -8.85 -4.47 2.48
CA LEU A 137 -7.63 -5.09 2.97
C LEU A 137 -7.89 -6.04 4.14
N LYS A 138 -8.73 -5.66 5.11
CA LYS A 138 -9.13 -6.54 6.23
C LYS A 138 -9.80 -7.81 5.73
N GLN A 139 -10.73 -7.68 4.78
CA GLN A 139 -11.42 -8.84 4.21
C GLN A 139 -10.47 -9.77 3.47
N ILE A 140 -9.48 -9.22 2.74
CA ILE A 140 -8.45 -10.02 2.08
C ILE A 140 -7.60 -10.75 3.13
N CYS A 141 -7.08 -10.05 4.14
CA CYS A 141 -6.30 -10.67 5.22
C CYS A 141 -7.08 -11.78 5.93
N ALA A 142 -8.34 -11.51 6.30
CA ALA A 142 -9.21 -12.50 6.93
C ALA A 142 -9.40 -13.73 6.03
N SER A 143 -9.69 -13.52 4.74
CA SER A 143 -9.87 -14.63 3.80
C SER A 143 -8.64 -15.53 3.67
N ILE A 144 -7.43 -14.97 3.72
CA ILE A 144 -6.19 -15.74 3.66
C ILE A 144 -5.99 -16.55 4.94
N LEU A 145 -6.17 -15.93 6.11
CA LEU A 145 -6.02 -16.61 7.41
C LEU A 145 -7.08 -17.69 7.64
N ASP A 146 -8.32 -17.44 7.22
CA ASP A 146 -9.41 -18.41 7.31
C ASP A 146 -9.14 -19.63 6.41
N GLN A 147 -8.59 -19.42 5.20
CA GLN A 147 -8.20 -20.49 4.27
C GLN A 147 -7.05 -21.34 4.79
N SER A 148 -6.13 -20.76 5.57
CA SER A 148 -5.03 -21.50 6.22
C SER A 148 -5.42 -22.13 7.56
N HIS A 149 -6.69 -22.03 7.98
CA HIS A 149 -7.19 -22.48 9.27
C HIS A 149 -6.41 -21.91 10.46
N THR A 150 -5.91 -20.68 10.33
CA THR A 150 -5.15 -20.00 11.37
C THR A 150 -6.10 -19.22 12.27
N SER A 151 -6.00 -19.38 13.59
CA SER A 151 -6.77 -18.56 14.52
C SER A 151 -6.12 -17.18 14.66
N TYR A 152 -6.91 -16.12 14.81
CA TYR A 152 -6.39 -14.76 15.00
C TYR A 152 -7.33 -13.91 15.87
N ASP A 153 -6.77 -12.89 16.53
CA ASP A 153 -7.54 -11.83 17.17
C ASP A 153 -8.14 -10.89 16.10
N PRO A 154 -9.45 -10.57 16.13
CA PRO A 154 -10.06 -9.55 15.24
C PRO A 154 -9.32 -8.20 15.22
N HIS A 155 -8.67 -7.80 16.32
CA HIS A 155 -7.86 -6.58 16.35
C HIS A 155 -6.64 -6.66 15.43
N LEU A 156 -6.12 -7.87 15.17
CA LEU A 156 -4.97 -8.09 14.29
C LEU A 156 -5.27 -7.65 12.86
N LEU A 157 -6.48 -7.88 12.36
CA LEU A 157 -6.88 -7.48 11.01
C LEU A 157 -6.76 -5.97 10.79
N ASN A 158 -7.04 -5.16 11.83
CA ASN A 158 -6.82 -3.71 11.74
C ASN A 158 -5.34 -3.37 11.63
N HIS A 159 -4.46 -4.09 12.33
CA HIS A 159 -3.02 -3.88 12.26
C HIS A 159 -2.47 -4.26 10.88
N LEU A 160 -2.89 -5.40 10.34
CA LEU A 160 -2.51 -5.87 9.00
C LEU A 160 -3.00 -4.93 7.90
N ALA A 161 -4.26 -4.49 7.96
CA ALA A 161 -4.79 -3.57 6.94
C ALA A 161 -4.05 -2.22 6.93
N ASN A 162 -3.67 -1.69 8.09
CA ASN A 162 -2.86 -0.48 8.17
C ASN A 162 -1.44 -0.70 7.64
N TYR A 163 -0.87 -1.88 7.85
CA TYR A 163 0.45 -2.24 7.31
C TYR A 163 0.45 -2.27 5.77
N PHE A 164 -0.58 -2.86 5.16
CA PHE A 164 -0.66 -3.00 3.71
C PHE A 164 -1.18 -1.77 2.98
N VAL A 165 -1.63 -0.72 3.68
CA VAL A 165 -2.20 0.48 3.02
C VAL A 165 -1.18 1.19 2.13
N ASP A 166 0.10 1.16 2.51
CA ASP A 166 1.19 1.83 1.77
C ASP A 166 1.76 0.97 0.63
N ALA A 167 1.55 -0.36 0.70
CA ALA A 167 2.01 -1.30 -0.32
C ALA A 167 1.04 -2.49 -0.49
N PRO A 168 -0.18 -2.27 -1.01
CA PRO A 168 -1.18 -3.32 -1.20
C PRO A 168 -0.68 -4.56 -1.95
N SER A 169 0.26 -4.39 -2.89
CA SER A 169 0.82 -5.51 -3.67
C SER A 169 1.62 -6.53 -2.85
N SER A 170 2.12 -6.17 -1.66
CA SER A 170 2.89 -7.08 -0.82
C SER A 170 2.02 -8.02 0.02
N ILE A 171 0.70 -7.77 0.09
CA ILE A 171 -0.22 -8.50 0.97
C ILE A 171 -0.10 -10.01 0.85
N PHE A 172 -0.02 -10.56 -0.37
CA PHE A 172 0.00 -12.01 -0.56
C PHE A 172 1.27 -12.65 -0.05
N LEU A 173 2.43 -12.07 -0.39
CA LEU A 173 3.73 -12.60 0.02
C LEU A 173 3.87 -12.55 1.54
N GLU A 174 3.50 -11.43 2.14
CA GLU A 174 3.61 -11.21 3.59
C GLU A 174 2.62 -12.06 4.38
N MET A 175 1.38 -12.17 3.91
CA MET A 175 0.40 -13.06 4.54
C MET A 175 0.78 -14.53 4.39
N GLU A 176 1.36 -14.94 3.26
CA GLU A 176 1.84 -16.31 3.05
C GLU A 176 2.94 -16.66 4.07
N LYS A 177 3.90 -15.75 4.33
CA LYS A 177 4.89 -15.89 5.40
C LYS A 177 4.23 -16.07 6.77
N LEU A 178 3.23 -15.25 7.10
CA LEU A 178 2.49 -15.37 8.37
C LEU A 178 1.84 -16.76 8.51
N THR A 179 1.18 -17.24 7.44
CA THR A 179 0.51 -18.54 7.46
C THR A 179 1.47 -19.72 7.52
N LEU A 180 2.70 -19.58 6.98
CA LEU A 180 3.75 -20.60 7.09
C LEU A 180 4.35 -20.69 8.48
N LEU A 181 4.41 -19.57 9.22
CA LEU A 181 4.91 -19.58 10.60
C LEU A 181 3.86 -20.14 11.57
N ALA A 182 2.60 -19.76 11.40
CA ALA A 182 1.54 -20.19 12.30
C ALA A 182 1.30 -21.70 12.13
N SER A 183 1.58 -22.49 13.16
CA SER A 183 1.22 -23.90 13.15
C SER A 183 -0.30 -24.06 13.11
N PRO A 184 -0.85 -25.13 12.50
CA PRO A 184 -2.29 -25.38 12.52
C PRO A 184 -2.83 -25.38 13.96
N GLY A 185 -3.72 -24.43 14.28
CA GLY A 185 -4.30 -24.26 15.62
C GLY A 185 -3.59 -23.26 16.54
N GLU A 186 -2.48 -22.64 16.12
CA GLU A 186 -1.93 -21.49 16.82
C GLU A 186 -2.76 -20.23 16.57
N ASN A 187 -2.82 -19.38 17.60
CA ASN A 187 -3.50 -18.09 17.53
C ASN A 187 -2.46 -17.01 17.21
N LEU A 188 -2.55 -16.41 16.03
CA LEU A 188 -1.71 -15.30 15.63
C LEU A 188 -1.98 -14.08 16.51
N THR A 189 -0.91 -13.58 17.12
CA THR A 189 -0.92 -12.35 17.93
C THR A 189 -0.28 -11.19 17.19
N ILE A 190 -0.48 -9.97 17.70
CA ILE A 190 0.16 -8.76 17.15
C ILE A 190 1.68 -8.88 17.25
N GLU A 191 2.18 -9.50 18.32
CA GLU A 191 3.60 -9.73 18.57
C GLU A 191 4.23 -10.62 17.48
N ASN A 192 3.55 -11.70 17.06
CA ASN A 192 4.04 -12.56 15.97
C ASN A 192 4.16 -11.80 14.64
N VAL A 193 3.17 -10.96 14.36
CA VAL A 193 3.15 -10.13 13.15
C VAL A 193 4.25 -9.08 13.19
N GLN A 194 4.50 -8.47 14.35
CA GLN A 194 5.64 -7.58 14.55
C GLN A 194 6.98 -8.31 14.38
N GLU A 195 7.10 -9.56 14.79
CA GLU A 195 8.33 -10.34 14.67
C GLU A 195 8.64 -10.75 13.21
N ILE A 196 7.63 -11.13 12.43
CA ILE A 196 7.81 -11.50 11.02
C ILE A 196 8.03 -10.27 10.15
N PHE A 197 7.19 -9.25 10.32
CA PHE A 197 7.30 -8.04 9.52
C PHE A 197 8.46 -7.16 9.95
N ARG A 198 9.15 -7.45 11.06
CA ARG A 198 10.38 -6.77 11.49
C ARG A 198 11.48 -6.78 10.41
N GLU A 199 11.52 -7.74 9.49
CA GLU A 199 12.50 -7.72 8.38
C GLU A 199 12.19 -6.63 7.33
N HIS A 200 10.94 -6.19 7.20
CA HIS A 200 10.55 -5.04 6.38
C HIS A 200 10.29 -3.77 7.21
N HIS A 201 10.10 -3.92 8.53
CA HIS A 201 9.72 -2.88 9.50
C HIS A 201 10.55 -2.91 10.79
N LYS A 202 11.87 -2.99 10.66
CA LYS A 202 12.76 -2.20 11.51
C LYS A 202 12.90 -0.75 11.00
N GLY A 203 12.07 -0.40 10.00
CA GLY A 203 11.82 0.95 9.56
C GLY A 203 11.14 1.77 10.66
N LEU A 204 11.95 2.47 11.45
CA LEU A 204 11.62 3.70 12.16
C LEU A 204 10.29 3.65 12.95
N THR A 205 10.33 3.08 14.15
CA THR A 205 9.22 3.19 15.11
C THR A 205 8.93 4.66 15.43
N ASP A 206 7.68 5.02 15.73
CA ASP A 206 7.30 6.34 16.28
C ASP A 206 8.14 6.71 17.52
N GLU A 207 8.75 5.72 18.18
CA GLU A 207 9.72 5.89 19.28
C GLU A 207 10.92 6.76 18.91
N ILE A 208 11.32 6.82 17.64
CA ILE A 208 12.40 7.71 17.21
C ILE A 208 12.07 9.17 17.51
N LEU A 209 10.80 9.57 17.43
CA LEU A 209 10.38 10.92 17.78
C LEU A 209 10.56 11.18 19.27
N VAL A 210 10.32 10.16 20.09
CA VAL A 210 10.57 10.21 21.53
C VAL A 210 12.06 10.35 21.79
N TRP A 211 12.90 9.54 21.14
CA TRP A 211 14.36 9.61 21.28
C TRP A 211 14.93 10.94 20.79
N LEU A 212 14.42 11.50 19.68
CA LEU A 212 14.77 12.83 19.18
C LEU A 212 14.34 13.93 20.17
N THR A 213 13.15 13.80 20.75
CA THR A 213 12.62 14.77 21.73
C THR A 213 13.38 14.73 23.06
N ASP A 214 13.81 13.54 23.48
CA ASP A 214 14.55 13.32 24.72
C ASP A 214 16.07 13.49 24.55
N ALA A 215 16.53 13.71 23.32
CA ALA A 215 17.95 13.73 22.97
C ALA A 215 18.67 12.45 23.45
N ASN A 216 18.02 11.29 23.29
CA ASN A 216 18.59 9.99 23.63
C ASN A 216 19.60 9.57 22.54
N HIS A 217 20.80 10.14 22.61
CA HIS A 217 21.86 9.92 21.63
C HIS A 217 22.27 8.44 21.52
N ASN A 218 22.22 7.68 22.61
CA ASN A 218 22.56 6.26 22.61
C ASN A 218 21.56 5.46 21.76
N ALA A 219 20.26 5.61 22.03
CA ALA A 219 19.21 4.93 21.28
C ALA A 219 19.21 5.33 19.79
N LEU A 220 19.42 6.62 19.49
CA LEU A 220 19.52 7.10 18.10
C LEU A 220 20.73 6.52 17.35
N THR A 221 21.86 6.37 18.05
CA THR A 221 23.09 5.83 17.45
C THR A 221 22.97 4.32 17.24
N GLU A 222 22.47 3.59 18.24
CA GLU A 222 22.23 2.15 18.16
C GLU A 222 21.23 1.82 17.05
N PHE A 223 20.12 2.56 16.98
CA PHE A 223 19.14 2.46 15.91
C PHE A 223 19.75 2.65 14.52
N ALA A 224 20.59 3.68 14.35
CA ALA A 224 21.24 3.95 13.07
C ALA A 224 22.31 2.90 12.70
N GLN A 225 22.96 2.27 13.68
CA GLN A 225 23.99 1.25 13.48
C GLN A 225 23.41 -0.14 13.16
N HIS A 226 22.28 -0.51 13.75
CA HIS A 226 21.70 -1.85 13.59
C HIS A 226 20.71 -1.97 12.42
N GLU A 227 20.04 -0.89 12.01
CA GLU A 227 18.88 -0.99 11.09
C GLU A 227 19.15 -0.53 9.64
N PHE A 228 20.30 0.08 9.37
CA PHE A 228 20.55 0.78 8.10
C PHE A 228 21.84 0.33 7.42
N ASN A 229 21.84 -0.90 6.90
CA ASN A 229 22.88 -1.39 5.98
C ASN A 229 22.54 -1.12 4.51
N ASP A 230 21.29 -0.79 4.19
CA ASP A 230 20.78 -0.56 2.83
C ASP A 230 20.38 0.91 2.61
N LEU A 231 20.68 1.42 1.41
CA LEU A 231 20.25 2.70 0.86
C LEU A 231 18.72 2.86 0.93
N GLN A 232 17.98 1.79 0.63
CA GLN A 232 16.52 1.81 0.63
C GLN A 232 15.96 2.12 2.03
N ASN A 233 16.56 1.52 3.06
CA ASN A 233 16.16 1.77 4.45
C ASN A 233 16.44 3.24 4.82
N VAL A 234 17.59 3.81 4.44
CA VAL A 234 17.93 5.20 4.77
C VAL A 234 16.97 6.19 4.13
N ILE A 235 16.61 5.97 2.86
CA ILE A 235 15.63 6.80 2.15
C ILE A 235 14.24 6.66 2.79
N PHE A 236 13.84 5.44 3.15
CA PHE A 236 12.59 5.20 3.85
C PHE A 236 12.54 5.93 5.20
N CYS A 237 13.61 5.83 6.00
CA CYS A 237 13.79 6.53 7.26
C CYS A 237 13.65 8.04 7.10
N ALA A 238 14.34 8.62 6.11
CA ALA A 238 14.26 10.03 5.80
C ALA A 238 12.82 10.46 5.50
N ARG A 239 12.09 9.72 4.65
CA ARG A 239 10.68 10.02 4.32
C ARG A 239 9.75 9.87 5.50
N THR A 240 9.98 8.90 6.38
CA THR A 240 9.18 8.71 7.59
C THR A 240 9.38 9.88 8.56
N LEU A 241 10.61 10.34 8.77
CA LEU A 241 10.90 11.56 9.54
C LEU A 241 10.22 12.79 8.92
N GLN A 242 10.29 12.95 7.60
CA GLN A 242 9.62 14.06 6.90
C GLN A 242 8.11 14.06 7.17
N ARG A 243 7.43 12.91 7.05
CA ARG A 243 5.99 12.79 7.37
C ARG A 243 5.70 13.22 8.80
N HIS A 244 6.48 12.75 9.77
CA HIS A 244 6.27 13.12 11.16
C HIS A 244 6.52 14.61 11.43
N PHE A 245 7.59 15.19 10.89
CA PHE A 245 7.85 16.62 11.05
C PHE A 245 6.76 17.48 10.39
N LEU A 246 6.28 17.11 9.21
CA LEU A 246 5.17 17.80 8.56
C LEU A 246 3.89 17.74 9.41
N SER A 247 3.53 16.57 9.94
CA SER A 247 2.40 16.41 10.85
C SER A 247 2.56 17.25 12.12
N LEU A 248 3.74 17.27 12.73
CA LEU A 248 4.01 18.09 13.91
C LEU A 248 3.98 19.59 13.60
N ILE A 249 4.45 20.03 12.43
CA ILE A 249 4.36 21.43 11.97
C ILE A 249 2.89 21.84 11.78
N GLU A 250 2.07 20.98 11.16
CA GLU A 250 0.65 21.21 10.98
C GLU A 250 -0.07 21.31 12.34
N LEU A 251 0.19 20.35 13.24
CA LEU A 251 -0.35 20.37 14.61
C LEU A 251 0.08 21.61 15.40
N LYS A 252 1.36 22.00 15.31
CA LYS A 252 1.87 23.22 15.96
C LYS A 252 1.13 24.45 15.45
N SER A 253 0.90 24.53 14.14
CA SER A 253 0.17 25.64 13.52
C SER A 253 -1.29 25.72 13.97
N TYR A 254 -1.94 24.59 14.26
CA TYR A 254 -3.28 24.58 14.89
C TYR A 254 -3.22 24.98 16.37
N ALA A 255 -2.22 24.49 17.11
CA ALA A 255 -2.04 24.80 18.52
C ALA A 255 -1.77 26.30 18.73
N ASP A 256 -0.96 26.92 17.87
CA ASP A 256 -0.66 28.36 17.88
C ASP A 256 -1.90 29.21 17.57
N LYS A 257 -2.91 28.64 16.89
CA LYS A 257 -4.24 29.25 16.66
C LYS A 257 -5.22 28.99 17.82
N GLY A 258 -4.77 28.39 18.91
CA GLY A 258 -5.58 28.08 20.10
C GLY A 258 -6.49 26.85 19.96
N ILE A 259 -6.31 26.04 18.91
CA ILE A 259 -7.08 24.80 18.74
C ILE A 259 -6.45 23.70 19.60
N ALA A 260 -7.26 23.00 20.40
CA ALA A 260 -6.79 21.88 21.21
C ALA A 260 -6.16 20.78 20.33
N ILE A 261 -5.01 20.24 20.75
CA ILE A 261 -4.23 19.27 19.98
C ILE A 261 -5.07 18.02 19.64
N SER A 262 -5.87 17.53 20.60
CA SER A 262 -6.78 16.40 20.40
C SER A 262 -7.80 16.65 19.28
N SER A 263 -8.27 17.89 19.12
CA SER A 263 -9.18 18.31 18.05
C SER A 263 -8.44 18.57 16.73
N ALA A 264 -7.18 19.00 16.79
CA ALA A 264 -6.34 19.22 15.62
C ALA A 264 -5.91 17.89 14.95
N LEU A 265 -5.65 16.84 15.75
CA LEU A 265 -5.34 15.49 15.24
C LEU A 265 -6.40 14.95 14.29
N ALA A 266 -7.68 15.23 14.54
CA ALA A 266 -8.78 14.82 13.67
C ALA A 266 -8.83 15.58 12.33
N LYS A 267 -8.18 16.74 12.25
CA LYS A 267 -8.14 17.64 11.08
C LYS A 267 -6.89 17.48 10.23
N LEU A 268 -5.94 16.64 10.65
CA LEU A 268 -4.75 16.36 9.87
C LEU A 268 -5.12 15.75 8.52
N SER A 269 -4.38 16.16 7.49
CA SER A 269 -4.47 15.63 6.14
C SER A 269 -4.29 14.10 6.11
N GLN A 270 -3.38 13.58 6.93
CA GLN A 270 -3.21 12.14 7.19
C GLN A 270 -3.40 11.87 8.68
N LYS A 271 -4.39 11.03 9.03
CA LYS A 271 -4.69 10.72 10.42
C LYS A 271 -3.65 9.73 10.97
N PRO A 272 -2.90 10.11 12.01
CA PRO A 272 -1.94 9.19 12.63
C PRO A 272 -2.65 8.08 13.40
N PHE A 273 -1.99 6.93 13.55
CA PHE A 273 -2.49 5.84 14.38
C PHE A 273 -2.68 6.29 15.84
N PHE A 274 -3.54 5.63 16.61
CA PHE A 274 -3.88 6.09 17.96
C PHE A 274 -2.66 6.17 18.90
N GLN A 275 -1.65 5.31 18.70
CA GLN A 275 -0.42 5.33 19.49
C GLN A 275 0.47 6.51 19.10
N THR A 276 0.65 6.74 17.79
CA THR A 276 1.35 7.89 17.24
C THR A 276 0.70 9.21 17.68
N ALA A 277 -0.62 9.27 17.71
CA ALA A 277 -1.38 10.43 18.18
C ALA A 277 -1.05 10.77 19.64
N LYS A 278 -0.99 9.76 20.53
CA LYS A 278 -0.57 9.94 21.93
C LYS A 278 0.89 10.42 22.02
N ILE A 279 1.76 9.90 21.16
CA ILE A 279 3.17 10.35 21.09
C ILE A 279 3.22 11.83 20.69
N TYR A 280 2.47 12.24 19.66
CA TYR A 280 2.39 13.63 19.22
C TYR A 280 1.92 14.58 20.32
N GLU A 281 0.82 14.24 21.01
CA GLU A 281 0.32 15.03 22.14
C GLU A 281 1.39 15.21 23.22
N ARG A 282 2.17 14.15 23.50
CA ARG A 282 3.23 14.18 24.51
C ARG A 282 4.44 15.02 24.09
N ILE A 283 4.88 14.92 22.83
CA ILE A 283 6.13 15.54 22.39
C ILE A 283 5.96 16.98 21.89
N LEU A 284 4.83 17.29 21.24
CA LEU A 284 4.61 18.57 20.55
C LEU A 284 4.88 19.81 21.43
N PRO A 285 4.52 19.84 22.74
CA PRO A 285 4.82 20.99 23.60
C PRO A 285 6.32 21.31 23.73
N ARG A 286 7.19 20.32 23.54
CA ARG A 286 8.66 20.45 23.68
C ARG A 286 9.33 20.98 22.41
N TRP A 287 8.61 21.00 21.29
CA TRP A 287 9.12 21.45 20.01
C TRP A 287 8.66 22.88 19.70
N SER A 288 9.62 23.71 19.30
CA SER A 288 9.36 24.98 18.64
C SER A 288 9.20 24.80 17.14
N HIS A 289 8.52 25.75 16.49
CA HIS A 289 8.32 25.74 15.04
C HIS A 289 9.67 25.70 14.28
N GLN A 290 10.67 26.45 14.77
CA GLN A 290 12.02 26.48 14.19
C GLN A 290 12.72 25.12 14.29
N GLN A 291 12.60 24.42 15.42
CA GLN A 291 13.20 23.09 15.59
C GLN A 291 12.54 22.04 14.68
N LEU A 292 11.23 22.11 14.49
CA LEU A 292 10.52 21.21 13.58
C LEU A 292 10.94 21.43 12.12
N ILE A 293 11.04 22.70 11.69
CA ILE A 293 11.53 23.04 10.34
C ILE A 293 12.98 22.57 10.16
N HIS A 294 13.84 22.77 11.17
CA HIS A 294 15.21 22.30 11.13
C HIS A 294 15.29 20.78 10.99
N GLY A 295 14.51 20.03 11.78
CA GLY A 295 14.40 18.58 11.65
C GLY A 295 13.93 18.13 10.27
N LEU A 296 12.91 18.79 9.72
CA LEU A 296 12.42 18.54 8.37
C LEU A 296 13.52 18.76 7.32
N ASN A 297 14.22 19.89 7.37
CA ASN A 297 15.31 20.19 6.43
C ASN A 297 16.43 19.15 6.51
N LYS A 298 16.79 18.71 7.72
CA LYS A 298 17.78 17.64 7.91
C LYS A 298 17.34 16.31 7.31
N SER A 299 16.06 15.95 7.46
CA SER A 299 15.52 14.73 6.84
C SER A 299 15.44 14.82 5.31
N LEU A 300 15.23 16.01 4.74
CA LEU A 300 15.28 16.23 3.28
C LEU A 300 16.71 16.13 2.76
N ASP A 301 17.68 16.69 3.47
CA ASP A 301 19.09 16.59 3.12
C ASP A 301 19.55 15.12 3.15
N LEU A 302 19.13 14.34 4.16
CA LEU A 302 19.40 12.90 4.24
C LEU A 302 18.87 12.14 3.02
N GLU A 303 17.64 12.42 2.56
CA GLU A 303 17.11 11.79 1.35
C GLU A 303 17.90 12.20 0.10
N LYS A 304 18.32 13.46 -0.01
CA LYS A 304 19.16 13.91 -1.13
C LYS A 304 20.49 13.18 -1.15
N PHE A 305 21.18 13.12 -0.01
CA PHE A 305 22.47 12.42 0.11
C PHE A 305 22.34 10.92 -0.16
N GLY A 306 21.26 10.29 0.31
CA GLY A 306 20.94 8.89 0.03
C GLY A 306 20.65 8.60 -1.45
N LYS A 307 20.36 9.60 -2.28
CA LYS A 307 20.17 9.41 -3.73
C LYS A 307 21.42 9.72 -4.55
N SER A 308 22.39 10.45 -4.00
CA SER A 308 23.49 11.04 -4.77
C SER A 308 24.88 10.48 -4.45
N SER A 309 25.09 9.71 -3.37
CA SER A 309 26.44 9.39 -2.89
C SER A 309 26.72 7.91 -2.61
N MET A 310 27.96 7.47 -2.88
CA MET A 310 28.61 6.25 -2.37
C MET A 310 29.32 6.47 -1.01
N SER A 311 28.88 7.45 -0.22
CA SER A 311 29.43 7.75 1.12
C SER A 311 28.91 6.77 2.19
N PRO A 312 29.55 6.66 3.38
CA PRO A 312 29.06 5.79 4.45
C PRO A 312 27.72 6.31 5.00
N LEU A 313 26.63 5.76 4.48
CA LEU A 313 25.24 6.18 4.73
C LEU A 313 24.88 6.17 6.22
N GLN A 314 25.42 5.22 6.97
CA GLN A 314 25.23 5.09 8.41
C GLN A 314 25.74 6.31 9.18
N ALA A 315 26.94 6.79 8.85
CA ALA A 315 27.53 7.94 9.53
C ALA A 315 26.70 9.21 9.28
N ILE A 316 26.19 9.37 8.06
CA ILE A 316 25.33 10.49 7.68
C ILE A 316 23.98 10.40 8.40
N LEU A 317 23.40 9.20 8.50
CA LEU A 317 22.16 8.97 9.24
C LEU A 317 22.33 9.32 10.72
N VAL A 318 23.36 8.80 11.38
CA VAL A 318 23.68 9.11 12.79
C VAL A 318 23.81 10.62 12.96
N GLN A 319 24.61 11.28 12.13
CA GLN A 319 24.81 12.74 12.21
C GLN A 319 23.49 13.50 12.02
N THR A 320 22.64 13.07 11.11
CA THR A 320 21.34 13.69 10.84
C THR A 320 20.40 13.53 12.03
N LEU A 321 20.30 12.34 12.61
CA LEU A 321 19.47 12.08 13.78
C LEU A 321 19.95 12.88 15.00
N LEU A 322 21.25 12.91 15.25
CA LEU A 322 21.82 13.67 16.36
C LEU A 322 21.64 15.18 16.19
N SER A 323 21.74 15.69 14.95
CA SER A 323 21.58 17.12 14.66
C SER A 323 20.12 17.59 14.57
N SER A 324 19.17 16.66 14.44
CA SER A 324 17.73 16.94 14.45
C SER A 324 17.10 16.77 15.83
N ALA A 325 17.79 16.13 16.78
CA ALA A 325 17.34 16.03 18.17
C ALA A 325 17.23 17.40 18.85
N ILE A 326 16.34 17.51 19.84
CA ILE A 326 16.19 18.76 20.62
C ILE A 326 17.50 19.08 21.32
N VAL A 327 18.12 20.20 20.95
CA VAL A 327 19.24 20.75 21.70
C VAL A 327 18.68 21.31 23.01
N LYS A 328 18.96 20.65 24.15
CA LYS A 328 18.71 21.24 25.47
C LYS A 328 19.55 22.50 25.60
N ILE A 329 18.93 23.67 25.41
CA ILE A 329 19.54 24.93 25.82
C ILE A 329 19.62 24.87 27.35
N LYS A 330 20.81 24.61 27.89
CA LYS A 330 21.10 24.86 29.31
C LYS A 330 20.97 26.36 29.53
N GLY A 331 19.87 26.77 30.17
CA GLY A 331 19.72 28.12 30.72
C GLY A 331 18.51 28.90 30.23
N SER A 332 17.33 28.58 30.77
CA SER A 332 16.39 29.62 31.21
C SER A 332 15.83 29.18 32.56
N ALA A 333 16.64 29.42 33.59
CA ALA A 333 16.14 29.42 34.96
C ALA A 333 15.21 30.64 35.10
N LEU A 334 13.98 30.38 35.55
CA LEU A 334 13.31 31.30 36.47
C LEU A 334 13.93 31.09 37.85
#